data_AF-A0A2R7LJC1-F1
#
_entry.id   AF-A0A2R7LJC1-F1
#
_cell.length_a   1.000
_cell.length_b   1.000
_cell.length_c   1.000
_cell.angle_alpha   90.00
_cell.angle_beta   90.00
_cell.angle_gamma   90.00
#
_symmetry.space_group_name_H-M   'P 1'
#
loop_
_entity.id
_entity.type
_entity.pdbx_description
1 polymer ?
#
loop_
_entity_poly.entity_id
_entity_poly.type
_entity_poly.pdbx_seq_one_letter_code
_entity_poly.pdbx_strand_id
1 'polypeptide(L)'
;MRKFMTSLTTVAALSLAAIPVLGLTQAANAAEPVARISVGDLNLSNPAQAALFKARVETAANALCRAKARNHSLDMPHGVCVAEVGREVSRNLTSPQRKALQFAARAQAVEVAAQ
;
A
#
# COMPACT_ATOMS: atom_id res chain seq x y z
N MET A 1 -0.69 49.72 23.18
CA MET A 1 0.75 49.40 23.33
C MET A 1 0.90 47.89 23.44
N ARG A 2 1.37 47.26 22.35
CA ARG A 2 1.70 45.83 22.28
C ARG A 2 2.82 45.53 23.27
N LYS A 3 2.66 44.50 24.09
CA LYS A 3 3.80 43.81 24.73
C LYS A 3 3.70 42.33 24.35
N PHE A 4 4.49 41.99 23.33
CA PHE A 4 4.80 40.62 22.96
C PHE A 4 5.68 40.04 24.06
N MET A 5 5.14 39.12 24.85
CA MET A 5 5.97 38.29 25.73
C MET A 5 6.20 36.96 25.03
N THR A 6 7.29 36.93 24.28
CA THR A 6 7.89 35.75 23.66
C THR A 6 8.37 34.83 24.78
N SER A 7 7.62 33.79 25.11
CA SER A 7 8.12 32.70 25.96
C SER A 7 8.69 31.61 25.06
N LEU A 8 10.02 31.67 24.86
CA LEU A 8 10.77 30.51 24.38
C LEU A 8 10.73 29.45 25.47
N THR A 9 9.90 28.44 25.30
CA THR A 9 9.97 27.21 26.09
C THR A 9 10.63 26.15 25.23
N THR A 10 11.91 25.96 25.52
CA THR A 10 12.75 24.84 25.14
C THR A 10 12.08 23.52 25.53
N VAL A 11 11.56 22.78 24.55
CA VAL A 11 11.12 21.39 24.78
C VAL A 11 12.29 20.48 24.45
N ALA A 12 12.75 19.78 25.49
CA ALA A 12 13.83 18.81 25.46
C ALA A 12 13.55 17.71 24.41
N ALA A 13 14.54 17.46 23.56
CA ALA A 13 14.57 16.31 22.67
C ALA A 13 14.61 15.02 23.51
N LEU A 14 13.47 14.35 23.63
CA LEU A 14 13.38 12.97 24.09
C LEU A 14 13.78 12.06 22.93
N SER A 15 15.07 11.72 22.88
CA SER A 15 15.61 10.67 22.03
C SER A 15 15.08 9.31 22.48
N LEU A 16 13.89 8.92 22.03
CA LEU A 16 13.57 7.49 21.93
C LEU A 16 14.34 6.93 20.75
N ALA A 17 15.52 6.39 21.03
CA ALA A 17 16.16 5.41 20.15
C ALA A 17 15.24 4.17 20.08
N ALA A 18 14.23 4.24 19.22
CA ALA A 18 13.48 3.09 18.78
C ALA A 18 14.44 2.24 17.95
N ILE A 19 15.04 1.24 18.59
CA ILE A 19 15.85 0.21 17.98
C ILE A 19 15.04 -0.42 16.84
N PRO A 20 15.40 -0.27 15.56
CA PRO A 20 14.99 -1.25 14.58
C PRO A 20 16.04 -2.35 14.66
N VAL A 21 15.60 -3.48 15.19
CA VAL A 21 16.27 -4.78 15.16
C VAL A 21 16.55 -5.13 13.68
N LEU A 22 17.63 -4.58 13.11
CA LEU A 22 18.13 -4.91 11.77
C LEU A 22 19.14 -6.05 11.84
N GLY A 23 18.85 -7.05 12.67
CA GLY A 23 19.59 -8.28 12.76
C GLY A 23 18.64 -9.40 13.15
N LEU A 24 18.56 -10.44 12.32
CA LEU A 24 17.86 -11.72 12.56
C LEU A 24 16.38 -11.81 12.15
N THR A 25 16.04 -11.41 10.93
CA THR A 25 14.94 -12.07 10.19
C THR A 25 15.49 -12.99 9.10
N GLN A 26 16.52 -13.78 9.43
CA GLN A 26 16.70 -15.07 8.75
C GLN A 26 15.76 -16.08 9.39
N ALA A 27 14.52 -16.03 8.94
CA ALA A 27 13.67 -17.20 8.92
C ALA A 27 13.18 -17.31 7.48
N ALA A 28 14.10 -17.74 6.61
CA ALA A 28 13.82 -18.33 5.31
C ALA A 28 13.04 -19.64 5.54
N ASN A 29 11.84 -19.52 6.07
CA ASN A 29 10.90 -20.62 6.05
C ASN A 29 10.46 -20.77 4.60
N ALA A 30 10.45 -21.99 4.11
CA ALA A 30 9.83 -22.44 2.88
C ALA A 30 8.30 -22.21 2.85
N ALA A 31 7.83 -21.10 3.42
CA ALA A 31 6.48 -20.61 3.28
C ALA A 31 6.37 -19.96 1.89
N GLU A 32 5.31 -20.28 1.17
CA GLU A 32 5.01 -19.62 -0.09
C GLU A 32 5.01 -18.09 0.12
N PRO A 33 5.53 -17.30 -0.84
CA PRO A 33 5.46 -15.86 -0.76
C PRO A 33 4.00 -15.41 -0.54
N VAL A 34 3.73 -14.71 0.56
CA VAL A 34 2.40 -14.15 0.87
C VAL A 34 2.48 -12.63 0.91
N ALA A 35 1.64 -11.97 0.13
CA ALA A 35 1.47 -10.52 0.17
C ALA A 35 0.25 -10.16 1.03
N ARG A 36 0.45 -9.34 2.06
CA ARG A 36 -0.65 -8.76 2.85
C ARG A 36 -0.84 -7.29 2.47
N ILE A 37 -2.07 -6.92 2.16
CA ILE A 37 -2.44 -5.57 1.73
C ILE A 37 -3.50 -5.05 2.69
N SER A 38 -3.17 -3.97 3.41
CA SER A 38 -4.13 -3.32 4.30
C SER A 38 -5.14 -2.50 3.48
N VAL A 39 -6.42 -2.75 3.74
CA VAL A 39 -7.57 -2.05 3.14
C VAL A 39 -8.30 -1.19 4.17
N GLY A 40 -8.30 -1.60 5.44
CA GLY A 40 -9.13 -0.98 6.49
C GLY A 40 -8.76 0.46 6.85
N ASP A 41 -7.54 0.89 6.49
CA ASP A 41 -7.05 2.25 6.70
C ASP A 41 -7.43 3.22 5.57
N LEU A 42 -8.03 2.74 4.47
CA LEU A 42 -8.35 3.53 3.29
C LEU A 42 -9.86 3.62 3.05
N ASN A 43 -10.33 4.84 2.80
CA ASN A 43 -11.65 5.09 2.25
C ASN A 43 -11.62 4.93 0.72
N LEU A 44 -12.03 3.76 0.25
CA LEU A 44 -12.03 3.41 -1.17
C LEU A 44 -13.03 4.21 -2.03
N SER A 45 -13.94 4.98 -1.42
CA SER A 45 -14.83 5.88 -2.14
C SER A 45 -14.16 7.21 -2.50
N ASN A 46 -13.03 7.55 -1.86
CA ASN A 46 -12.23 8.73 -2.18
C ASN A 46 -11.23 8.39 -3.30
N PRO A 47 -11.20 9.13 -4.42
CA PRO A 47 -10.35 8.81 -5.57
C PRO A 47 -8.84 8.84 -5.26
N ALA A 48 -8.38 9.76 -4.40
CA ALA A 48 -6.98 9.81 -4.00
C ALA A 48 -6.59 8.59 -3.16
N GLN A 49 -7.43 8.20 -2.20
CA GLN A 49 -7.16 7.01 -1.37
C GLN A 49 -7.32 5.69 -2.14
N ALA A 50 -8.23 5.63 -3.11
CA ALA A 50 -8.34 4.52 -4.04
C ALA A 50 -7.08 4.38 -4.91
N ALA A 51 -6.49 5.48 -5.36
CA ALA A 51 -5.21 5.47 -6.08
C ALA A 51 -4.07 4.95 -5.19
N LEU A 52 -4.03 5.34 -3.91
CA LEU A 52 -3.08 4.78 -2.94
C LEU A 52 -3.27 3.27 -2.76
N PHE A 53 -4.52 2.81 -2.65
CA PHE A 53 -4.82 1.38 -2.59
C PHE A 53 -4.30 0.64 -3.83
N LYS A 54 -4.56 1.16 -5.02
CA LYS A 54 -4.07 0.59 -6.28
C LYS A 54 -2.53 0.52 -6.31
N ALA A 55 -1.84 1.59 -5.93
CA ALA A 55 -0.38 1.63 -5.85
C ALA A 55 0.19 0.58 -4.86
N ARG A 56 -0.49 0.38 -3.72
CA ARG A 56 -0.12 -0.68 -2.76
C ARG A 56 -0.29 -2.07 -3.37
N VAL A 57 -1.40 -2.31 -4.06
CA VAL A 57 -1.65 -3.58 -4.76
C VAL A 57 -0.57 -3.84 -5.81
N GLU A 58 -0.25 -2.85 -6.64
CA GLU A 58 0.79 -2.98 -7.67
C GLU A 58 2.16 -3.25 -7.06
N THR A 59 2.53 -2.54 -6.01
CA THR A 59 3.81 -2.74 -5.29
C THR A 59 3.89 -4.15 -4.70
N ALA A 60 2.83 -4.59 -4.02
CA ALA A 60 2.76 -5.90 -3.40
C ALA A 60 2.76 -7.03 -4.45
N ALA A 61 2.01 -6.88 -5.53
CA ALA A 61 1.96 -7.84 -6.64
C ALA A 61 3.34 -7.99 -7.30
N ASN A 62 4.01 -6.88 -7.56
CA ASN A 62 5.36 -6.86 -8.10
C ASN A 62 6.36 -7.55 -7.16
N ALA A 63 6.31 -7.25 -5.86
CA ALA A 63 7.19 -7.89 -4.88
C ALA A 63 6.94 -9.41 -4.80
N LEU A 64 5.68 -9.82 -4.81
CA LEU A 64 5.25 -11.22 -4.78
C LEU A 64 5.73 -11.97 -6.03
N CYS A 65 5.43 -11.44 -7.21
CA CYS A 65 5.78 -12.08 -8.49
C CYS A 65 7.30 -12.15 -8.68
N ARG A 66 8.06 -11.13 -8.24
CA ARG A 66 9.52 -11.19 -8.20
C ARG A 66 10.03 -12.24 -7.21
N ALA A 67 9.41 -12.40 -6.05
CA ALA A 67 9.78 -13.45 -5.10
C ALA A 67 9.53 -14.85 -5.69
N LYS A 68 8.37 -15.08 -6.31
CA LYS A 68 8.06 -16.33 -7.02
C LYS A 68 9.05 -16.61 -8.16
N ALA A 69 9.40 -15.59 -8.94
CA ALA A 69 10.38 -15.71 -10.02
C ALA A 69 11.77 -16.12 -9.50
N ARG A 70 12.23 -15.51 -8.40
CA ARG A 70 13.52 -15.87 -7.76
C ARG A 70 13.52 -17.27 -7.18
N ASN A 71 12.36 -17.77 -6.74
CA ASN A 71 12.20 -19.10 -6.19
C ASN A 71 11.89 -20.17 -7.26
N HIS A 72 11.98 -19.82 -8.55
CA HIS A 72 11.61 -20.70 -9.68
C HIS A 72 10.20 -21.31 -9.58
N SER A 73 9.29 -20.64 -8.86
CA SER A 73 7.91 -21.08 -8.60
C SER A 73 6.89 -20.25 -9.40
N LEU A 74 7.34 -19.64 -10.50
CA LEU A 74 6.51 -18.77 -11.33
C LEU A 74 6.28 -19.45 -12.69
N ASP A 75 5.08 -20.00 -12.86
CA ASP A 75 4.69 -20.75 -14.06
C ASP A 75 4.20 -19.87 -15.22
N MET A 76 4.35 -18.54 -15.10
CA MET A 76 3.77 -17.57 -16.03
C MET A 76 4.64 -16.32 -16.18
N PRO A 77 4.48 -15.54 -17.26
CA PRO A 77 5.18 -14.27 -17.40
C PRO A 77 4.89 -13.31 -16.24
N HIS A 78 5.88 -12.50 -15.86
CA HIS A 78 5.78 -11.58 -14.73
C HIS A 78 4.56 -10.64 -14.82
N GLY A 79 4.26 -10.08 -16.00
CA GLY A 79 3.10 -9.22 -16.21
C GLY A 79 1.76 -9.95 -15.98
N VAL A 80 1.67 -11.22 -16.38
CA VAL A 80 0.48 -12.06 -16.16
C VAL A 80 0.29 -12.33 -14.67
N CYS A 81 1.38 -12.61 -13.95
CA CYS A 81 1.35 -12.78 -12.50
C CYS A 81 0.82 -11.54 -11.78
N VAL A 82 1.33 -10.34 -12.12
CA VAL A 82 0.87 -9.09 -11.51
C VAL A 82 -0.62 -8.87 -11.78
N ALA A 83 -1.07 -9.16 -12.99
CA ALA A 83 -2.50 -9.06 -13.35
C ALA A 83 -3.37 -10.07 -12.59
N GLU A 84 -2.92 -11.32 -12.40
CA GLU A 84 -3.63 -12.32 -11.60
C GLU A 84 -3.74 -11.91 -10.13
N VAL A 85 -2.68 -11.34 -9.54
CA VAL A 85 -2.74 -10.80 -8.17
C VAL A 85 -3.78 -9.69 -8.08
N GLY A 86 -3.85 -8.79 -9.07
CA GLY A 86 -4.88 -7.74 -9.11
C GLY A 86 -6.31 -8.31 -9.18
N ARG A 87 -6.51 -9.39 -9.95
CA ARG A 87 -7.79 -10.13 -9.99
C ARG A 87 -8.12 -10.77 -8.65
N GLU A 88 -7.12 -11.39 -8.02
CA GLU A 88 -7.28 -12.05 -6.73
C GLU A 88 -7.62 -11.05 -5.62
N VAL A 89 -6.92 -9.91 -5.56
CA VAL A 89 -7.28 -8.82 -4.65
C VAL A 89 -8.72 -8.38 -4.89
N SER A 90 -9.12 -8.20 -6.16
CA SER A 90 -10.49 -7.82 -6.48
C SER A 90 -11.52 -8.86 -6.00
N ARG A 91 -11.20 -10.17 -6.05
CA ARG A 91 -12.06 -11.23 -5.51
C ARG A 91 -12.16 -11.23 -3.99
N ASN A 92 -11.07 -10.85 -3.30
CA ASN A 92 -11.02 -10.77 -1.84
C ASN A 92 -11.70 -9.51 -1.26
N LEU A 93 -11.98 -8.51 -2.09
CA LEU A 93 -12.71 -7.32 -1.66
C LEU A 93 -14.20 -7.61 -1.50
N THR A 94 -14.79 -7.02 -0.47
CA THR A 94 -16.24 -7.07 -0.27
C THR A 94 -16.98 -6.34 -1.41
N SER A 95 -18.24 -6.70 -1.66
CA SER A 95 -19.06 -6.05 -2.70
C SER A 95 -19.14 -4.52 -2.55
N PRO A 96 -19.30 -3.94 -1.34
CA PRO A 96 -19.25 -2.48 -1.17
C PRO A 96 -17.90 -1.87 -1.53
N GLN A 97 -16.79 -2.49 -1.12
CA GLN A 97 -15.44 -2.00 -1.44
C GLN A 97 -15.14 -2.01 -2.93
N ARG A 98 -15.58 -3.06 -3.65
CA ARG A 98 -15.47 -3.12 -5.11
C ARG A 98 -16.24 -2.00 -5.80
N LYS A 99 -17.48 -1.74 -5.35
CA LYS A 99 -18.30 -0.63 -5.87
C LYS A 99 -17.62 0.71 -5.61
N ALA A 100 -17.12 0.93 -4.40
CA ALA A 100 -16.41 2.16 -4.03
C ALA A 100 -15.21 2.42 -4.95
N LEU A 101 -14.37 1.40 -5.22
CA LEU A 101 -13.26 1.50 -6.16
C LEU A 101 -13.71 1.83 -7.59
N GLN A 102 -14.81 1.25 -8.07
CA GLN A 102 -15.34 1.55 -9.40
C GLN A 102 -15.83 3.00 -9.50
N PHE A 103 -16.49 3.51 -8.46
CA PHE A 103 -16.89 4.92 -8.40
C PHE A 103 -15.68 5.86 -8.38
N ALA A 104 -14.69 5.55 -7.54
CA ALA A 104 -13.44 6.31 -7.45
C ALA A 104 -12.69 6.35 -8.80
N ALA A 105 -12.61 5.22 -9.50
CA ALA A 105 -11.97 5.15 -10.81
C ALA A 105 -12.69 6.00 -11.86
N ARG A 106 -14.03 6.04 -11.83
CA ARG A 106 -14.83 6.90 -12.72
C ARG A 106 -14.62 8.38 -12.41
N ALA A 107 -14.61 8.77 -11.14
CA ALA A 107 -14.37 10.14 -10.72
C ALA A 107 -13.00 10.65 -11.19
N GLN A 108 -11.95 9.82 -11.03
CA GLN A 108 -10.61 10.15 -11.50
C GLN A 108 -10.53 10.29 -13.03
N ALA A 109 -11.22 9.43 -13.79
CA ALA A 109 -11.25 9.52 -15.24
C ALA A 109 -11.91 10.83 -15.74
N VAL A 110 -12.96 11.30 -15.06
CA VAL A 110 -13.61 12.58 -15.37
C VAL A 110 -12.69 13.75 -15.07
N GLU A 111 -11.95 13.72 -13.95
CA GLU A 111 -11.01 14.77 -13.57
C GLU A 111 -9.87 14.91 -14.60
N VAL A 112 -9.29 13.80 -15.06
CA VAL A 112 -8.23 13.81 -16.08
C VAL A 112 -8.76 14.27 -17.44
N ALA A 113 -10.00 13.92 -17.80
CA ALA A 113 -10.61 14.37 -19.06
C ALA A 113 -11.03 15.85 -19.06
N ALA A 114 -11.10 16.49 -17.88
CA ALA A 114 -11.41 17.90 -17.73
C ALA A 114 -10.15 18.80 -17.72
N GLN A 115 -8.96 18.21 -17.84
CA GLN A 115 -7.66 18.90 -17.86
C GLN A 115 -7.17 19.16 -19.28
#